data_AF-A0A8S2WQA8-F1
#
_entry.id   AF-A0A8S2WQA8-F1
#
_cell.length_a   1.000
_cell.length_b   1.000
_cell.length_c   1.000
_cell.angle_alpha   90.00
_cell.angle_beta   90.00
_cell.angle_gamma   90.00
#
_symmetry.space_group_name_H-M   'P 1'
#
loop_
_entity.id
_entity.type
_entity.pdbx_description
1 polymer ?
#
loop_
_entity_poly.entity_id
_entity_poly.type
_entity_poly.pdbx_seq_one_letter_code
_entity_poly.pdbx_strand_id
1 'polypeptide(L)'
;MASASSPSSSTGDGNDINTCKLQFYKEISSHANNSSNNPLFSAERYEQMIELIAYAVIDFGGKLKLTKKNDEFSDGIIKYFVQLDELFGIIKEAHITIDHRGIVNTLKEVKKRFVNVTEKQVTLFISGCEECKRKRSMPKSATKLVIKPVISNDFNARGQVDLVDMQLCPDGPYKLIVNYQDHFTKFCILRPLKTKTACEVAYQLLEIFTILGVPVILQSDSGREFVAKIIQELVDMWSGVKIVHGRARYPQSQGSVE
;
A
#
# COMPACT_ATOMS: atom_id res chain seq x y z
N MET A 1 -31.77 -44.96 61.18
CA MET A 1 -31.60 -46.00 60.14
C MET A 1 -32.02 -45.36 58.83
N ALA A 2 -31.26 -45.24 57.74
CA ALA A 2 -29.91 -45.60 57.34
C ALA A 2 -29.49 -44.50 56.32
N SER A 3 -28.32 -43.87 56.43
CA SER A 3 -27.04 -44.27 55.79
C SER A 3 -27.15 -44.46 54.28
N ALA A 4 -26.86 -43.42 53.50
CA ALA A 4 -26.56 -43.54 52.07
C ALA A 4 -25.20 -42.88 51.80
N SER A 5 -24.29 -43.72 51.36
CA SER A 5 -22.86 -43.54 51.20
C SER A 5 -22.52 -42.76 49.92
N SER A 6 -21.53 -41.88 50.01
CA SER A 6 -20.85 -41.27 48.86
C SER A 6 -19.94 -42.30 48.15
N PRO A 7 -19.69 -42.17 46.84
CA PRO A 7 -18.45 -42.63 46.24
C PRO A 7 -17.51 -41.43 46.00
N SER A 8 -16.35 -41.53 46.64
CA SER A 8 -15.16 -40.71 46.50
C SER A 8 -14.55 -40.81 45.09
N SER A 9 -14.13 -39.68 44.55
CA SER A 9 -13.16 -39.55 43.47
C SER A 9 -11.73 -39.60 44.04
N SER A 10 -10.91 -40.54 43.56
CA SER A 10 -9.43 -40.50 43.67
C SER A 10 -8.84 -41.49 42.64
N THR A 11 -8.33 -41.01 41.51
CA THR A 11 -6.90 -40.73 41.23
C THR A 11 -5.99 -41.96 41.34
N GLY A 12 -5.59 -42.51 40.19
CA GLY A 12 -4.46 -43.42 40.02
C GLY A 12 -4.07 -43.48 38.54
N ASP A 13 -2.79 -43.70 38.25
CA ASP A 13 -2.17 -43.93 36.91
C ASP A 13 -1.58 -42.72 36.16
N GLY A 14 -1.23 -41.64 36.87
CA GLY A 14 -0.32 -40.60 36.35
C GLY A 14 1.17 -40.82 36.64
N ASN A 15 1.53 -41.84 37.43
CA ASN A 15 2.84 -41.92 38.09
C ASN A 15 3.82 -42.95 37.50
N ASP A 16 3.44 -43.75 36.50
CA ASP A 16 4.30 -44.85 36.01
C ASP A 16 5.24 -44.44 34.87
N ILE A 17 4.79 -43.59 33.95
CA ILE A 17 5.58 -43.21 32.76
C ILE A 17 6.77 -42.31 33.12
N ASN A 18 6.59 -41.40 34.07
CA ASN A 18 7.67 -40.49 34.48
C ASN A 18 8.71 -41.20 35.36
N THR A 19 8.28 -42.19 36.15
CA THR A 19 9.17 -43.01 36.99
C THR A 19 9.99 -43.97 36.14
N CYS A 20 9.38 -44.60 35.12
CA CYS A 20 10.11 -45.41 34.12
C CYS A 20 11.12 -44.59 33.31
N LYS A 21 10.77 -43.35 32.91
CA LYS A 21 11.70 -42.44 32.20
C LYS A 21 12.89 -42.02 33.07
N LEU A 22 12.67 -41.81 34.37
CA LEU A 22 13.74 -41.42 35.30
C LEU A 22 14.66 -42.59 35.63
N GLN A 23 14.14 -43.83 35.70
CA GLN A 23 14.96 -45.04 35.85
C GLN A 23 15.79 -45.31 34.59
N PHE A 24 15.20 -45.19 33.41
CA PHE A 24 15.91 -45.30 32.13
C PHE A 24 17.04 -44.25 31.99
N TYR A 25 16.81 -43.02 32.47
CA TYR A 25 17.82 -41.96 32.50
C TYR A 25 19.01 -42.27 33.42
N LYS A 26 18.76 -42.90 34.58
CA LYS A 26 19.81 -43.34 35.52
C LYS A 26 20.61 -44.52 34.98
N GLU A 27 19.94 -45.46 34.30
CA GLU A 27 20.58 -46.58 33.61
C GLU A 27 21.51 -46.10 32.49
N ILE A 28 21.04 -45.20 31.61
CA ILE A 28 21.88 -44.62 30.54
C ILE A 28 23.07 -43.85 31.10
N SER A 29 22.88 -43.02 32.14
CA SER A 29 23.99 -42.25 32.74
C SER A 29 25.05 -43.15 33.39
N SER A 30 24.64 -44.26 34.00
CA SER A 30 25.58 -45.23 34.60
C SER A 30 26.32 -46.06 33.55
N HIS A 31 25.70 -46.36 32.40
CA HIS A 31 26.33 -47.07 31.29
C HIS A 31 27.24 -46.20 30.44
N ALA A 32 26.91 -44.91 30.25
CA ALA A 32 27.74 -43.95 29.53
C ALA A 32 29.10 -43.72 30.21
N ASN A 33 29.15 -43.74 31.55
CA ASN A 33 30.41 -43.62 32.30
C ASN A 33 31.32 -44.86 32.22
N ASN A 34 30.81 -45.99 31.70
CA ASN A 34 31.51 -47.29 31.71
C ASN A 34 31.91 -47.82 30.32
N SER A 35 31.65 -47.11 29.22
CA SER A 35 31.92 -47.66 27.89
C SER A 35 32.59 -46.65 26.97
N SER A 36 33.92 -46.72 26.88
CA SER A 36 34.72 -45.94 25.95
C SER A 36 34.69 -46.46 24.51
N ASN A 37 33.95 -47.54 24.19
CA ASN A 37 33.93 -48.14 22.84
C ASN A 37 32.60 -48.87 22.51
N ASN A 38 31.46 -48.17 22.57
CA ASN A 38 30.17 -48.74 22.12
C ASN A 38 29.60 -48.00 20.90
N PRO A 39 29.45 -48.65 19.73
CA PRO A 39 29.01 -48.01 18.47
C PRO A 39 27.54 -47.55 18.45
N LEU A 40 26.78 -47.77 19.52
CA LEU A 40 25.41 -47.25 19.66
C LEU A 40 25.35 -45.73 19.97
N PHE A 41 26.47 -45.11 20.36
CA PHE A 41 26.60 -43.70 20.71
C PHE A 41 27.64 -42.98 19.83
N SER A 42 27.28 -42.64 18.60
CA SER A 42 28.01 -41.63 17.82
C SER A 42 27.65 -40.21 18.32
N ALA A 43 28.57 -39.25 18.19
CA ALA A 43 28.33 -37.86 18.60
C ALA A 43 27.05 -37.26 17.97
N GLU A 44 26.79 -37.57 16.69
CA GLU A 44 25.56 -37.18 15.98
C GLU A 44 24.28 -37.71 16.63
N ARG A 45 24.30 -38.93 17.15
CA ARG A 45 23.12 -39.54 17.80
C ARG A 45 22.89 -38.94 19.19
N TYR A 46 23.95 -38.53 19.86
CA TYR A 46 23.90 -37.81 21.13
C TYR A 46 23.35 -36.38 20.95
N GLU A 47 23.77 -35.68 19.89
CA GLU A 47 23.19 -34.39 19.51
C GLU A 47 21.70 -34.50 19.16
N GLN A 48 21.31 -35.50 18.36
CA GLN A 48 19.90 -35.78 18.07
C GLN A 48 19.10 -36.12 19.35
N MET A 49 19.70 -36.84 20.31
CA MET A 49 19.08 -37.09 21.61
C MET A 49 18.92 -35.82 22.45
N ILE A 50 19.93 -34.95 22.50
CA ILE A 50 19.86 -33.65 23.19
C ILE A 50 18.77 -32.77 22.59
N GLU A 51 18.65 -32.72 21.25
CA GLU A 51 17.55 -32.02 20.58
C GLU A 51 16.19 -32.59 20.99
N LEU A 52 16.04 -33.92 21.01
CA LEU A 52 14.79 -34.57 21.43
C LEU A 52 14.44 -34.33 22.91
N ILE A 53 15.44 -34.17 23.78
CA ILE A 53 15.25 -33.81 25.20
C ILE A 53 14.62 -32.42 25.35
N ALA A 54 14.81 -31.51 24.38
CA ALA A 54 14.23 -30.17 24.41
C ALA A 54 12.71 -30.13 24.13
N TYR A 55 12.11 -31.25 23.72
CA TYR A 55 10.68 -31.34 23.39
C TYR A 55 9.87 -32.10 24.45
N ALA A 56 8.62 -31.70 24.63
CA ALA A 56 7.62 -32.40 25.43
C ALA A 56 6.45 -32.84 24.53
N VAL A 57 5.78 -33.92 24.90
CA VAL A 57 4.57 -34.41 24.23
C VAL A 57 3.37 -34.03 25.08
N ILE A 58 2.38 -33.37 24.48
CA ILE A 58 1.14 -32.97 25.13
C ILE A 58 -0.02 -33.64 24.40
N ASP A 59 -0.99 -34.16 25.14
CA ASP A 59 -2.25 -34.65 24.59
C ASP A 59 -3.25 -33.48 24.45
N PHE A 60 -3.66 -33.21 23.21
CA PHE A 60 -4.72 -32.26 22.89
C PHE A 60 -5.89 -33.02 22.28
N GLY A 61 -6.86 -33.40 23.12
CA GLY A 61 -8.11 -34.02 22.68
C GLY A 61 -7.94 -35.38 21.98
N GLY A 62 -6.99 -36.21 22.44
CA GLY A 62 -6.70 -37.52 21.88
C GLY A 62 -5.65 -37.52 20.76
N LYS A 63 -5.09 -36.34 20.42
CA LYS A 63 -3.98 -36.21 19.48
C LYS A 63 -2.72 -35.75 20.21
N LEU A 64 -1.67 -36.56 20.13
CA LEU A 64 -0.35 -36.25 20.68
C LEU A 64 0.34 -35.16 19.84
N LYS A 65 0.77 -34.08 20.49
CA LYS A 65 1.45 -32.94 19.85
C LYS A 65 2.78 -32.64 20.53
N LEU A 66 3.77 -32.22 19.75
CA LEU A 66 5.10 -31.85 20.24
C LEU A 66 5.13 -30.36 20.61
N THR A 67 5.75 -30.03 21.74
CA THR A 67 6.02 -28.66 22.19
C THR A 67 7.48 -28.53 22.65
N LYS A 68 8.00 -27.31 22.78
CA LYS A 68 9.35 -27.04 23.28
C LYS A 68 9.30 -26.76 24.79
N LYS A 69 10.15 -27.40 25.58
CA LYS A 69 10.13 -27.32 27.07
C LYS A 69 10.44 -25.95 27.66
N ASN A 70 11.12 -25.07 26.91
CA ASN A 70 11.69 -23.81 27.41
C ASN A 70 11.10 -22.55 26.77
N ASP A 71 10.05 -22.64 25.94
CA ASP A 71 9.39 -21.42 25.48
C ASP A 71 8.54 -20.90 26.66
N GLU A 72 9.02 -19.83 27.28
CA GLU A 72 8.25 -19.06 28.25
C GLU A 72 6.84 -18.84 27.70
N PHE A 73 5.85 -19.23 28.50
CA PHE A 73 4.44 -19.13 28.17
C PHE A 73 4.06 -17.65 28.06
N SER A 74 4.30 -17.05 26.90
CA SER A 74 3.71 -15.76 26.56
C SER A 74 2.18 -15.96 26.55
N ASP A 75 1.51 -15.44 27.57
CA ASP A 75 0.06 -15.39 27.77
C ASP A 75 -0.67 -16.72 28.04
N GLY A 76 0.00 -17.76 28.54
CA GLY A 76 -0.67 -19.03 28.91
C GLY A 76 -1.10 -19.90 27.72
N ILE A 77 -0.69 -19.56 26.49
CA ILE A 77 -0.98 -20.32 25.27
C ILE A 77 0.19 -21.27 24.98
N ILE A 78 -0.09 -22.57 24.99
CA ILE A 78 0.87 -23.61 24.59
C ILE A 78 1.07 -23.56 23.08
N LYS A 79 2.30 -23.29 22.63
CA LYS A 79 2.70 -23.43 21.23
C LYS A 79 3.09 -24.87 20.94
N TYR A 80 2.70 -25.38 19.78
CA TYR A 80 3.02 -26.75 19.38
C TYR A 80 3.45 -26.84 17.90
N PHE A 81 4.05 -27.98 17.56
CA PHE A 81 4.50 -28.29 16.21
C PHE A 81 3.36 -28.86 15.38
N VAL A 82 3.26 -28.37 14.14
CA VAL A 82 2.24 -28.74 13.17
C VAL A 82 2.76 -29.85 12.28
N GLN A 83 1.96 -30.89 12.05
CA GLN A 83 2.25 -31.92 11.05
C GLN A 83 2.06 -31.36 9.64
N LEU A 84 2.83 -31.87 8.67
CA LEU A 84 2.80 -31.36 7.28
C LEU A 84 1.40 -31.38 6.66
N ASP A 85 0.59 -32.39 6.97
CA ASP A 85 -0.76 -32.57 6.42
C ASP A 85 -1.74 -31.50 6.94
N GLU A 86 -1.55 -31.03 8.17
CA GLU A 86 -2.42 -30.01 8.80
C GLU A 86 -1.94 -28.57 8.50
N LEU A 87 -0.71 -28.41 8.01
CA LEU A 87 -0.06 -27.12 7.77
C LEU A 87 -0.86 -26.20 6.83
N PHE A 88 -1.35 -26.76 5.72
CA PHE A 88 -2.12 -25.97 4.74
C PHE A 88 -3.44 -25.46 5.34
N GLY A 89 -4.15 -26.30 6.09
CA GLY A 89 -5.40 -25.94 6.76
C GLY A 89 -5.20 -24.80 7.76
N ILE A 90 -4.16 -24.89 8.57
CA ILE A 90 -3.82 -23.88 9.57
C ILE A 90 -3.48 -22.52 8.94
N ILE A 91 -2.66 -22.52 7.87
CA ILE A 91 -2.32 -21.26 7.18
C ILE A 91 -3.58 -20.66 6.54
N LYS A 92 -4.44 -21.50 5.95
CA LYS A 92 -5.72 -21.05 5.36
C LYS A 92 -6.63 -20.41 6.39
N GLU A 93 -6.84 -21.06 7.53
CA GLU A 93 -7.68 -20.52 8.62
C GLU A 93 -7.15 -19.19 9.15
N ALA A 94 -5.84 -19.11 9.41
CA ALA A 94 -5.21 -17.86 9.87
C ALA A 94 -5.35 -16.75 8.82
N HIS A 95 -5.17 -17.09 7.53
CA HIS A 95 -5.27 -16.14 6.43
C HIS A 95 -6.70 -15.58 6.24
N ILE A 96 -7.72 -16.41 6.41
CA ILE A 96 -9.13 -16.01 6.37
C ILE A 96 -9.49 -15.19 7.61
N THR A 97 -9.02 -15.60 8.80
CA THR A 97 -9.30 -14.92 10.08
C THR A 97 -8.85 -13.46 10.06
N ILE A 98 -7.70 -13.18 9.43
CA ILE A 98 -7.19 -11.83 9.29
C ILE A 98 -7.79 -11.07 8.09
N ASP A 99 -8.74 -11.62 7.34
CA ASP A 99 -9.31 -11.02 6.13
C ASP A 99 -8.24 -10.72 5.06
N HIS A 100 -7.43 -11.71 4.70
CA HIS A 100 -6.46 -11.64 3.61
C HIS A 100 -5.41 -10.50 3.72
N ARG A 101 -5.04 -10.11 4.95
CA ARG A 101 -4.10 -9.00 5.25
C ARG A 101 -2.62 -9.31 5.02
N GLY A 102 -2.31 -10.11 4.00
CA GLY A 102 -0.94 -10.34 3.52
C GLY A 102 -0.07 -11.24 4.42
N ILE A 103 1.18 -11.43 3.97
CA ILE A 103 2.13 -12.43 4.52
C ILE A 103 2.49 -12.11 5.98
N VAL A 104 2.87 -10.88 6.27
CA VAL A 104 3.34 -10.47 7.60
C VAL A 104 2.28 -10.71 8.67
N ASN A 105 1.03 -10.35 8.40
CA ASN A 105 -0.06 -10.51 9.36
C ASN A 105 -0.48 -11.97 9.49
N THR A 106 -0.46 -12.74 8.40
CA THR A 106 -0.71 -14.19 8.45
C THR A 106 0.34 -14.89 9.29
N LEU A 107 1.61 -14.54 9.11
CA LEU A 107 2.72 -15.10 9.89
C LEU A 107 2.62 -14.74 11.37
N LYS A 108 2.23 -13.51 11.71
CA LYS A 108 1.99 -13.10 13.10
C LYS A 108 0.88 -13.92 13.74
N GLU A 109 -0.22 -14.18 13.02
CA GLU A 109 -1.33 -14.96 13.56
C GLU A 109 -0.95 -16.42 13.79
N VAL A 110 -0.24 -17.04 12.83
CA VAL A 110 0.20 -18.43 12.93
C VAL A 110 1.23 -18.62 14.05
N LYS A 111 2.18 -17.69 14.20
CA LYS A 111 3.22 -17.77 15.24
C LYS A 111 2.70 -17.64 16.68
N LYS A 112 1.43 -17.25 16.88
CA LYS A 112 0.80 -17.26 18.21
C LYS A 112 0.62 -18.68 18.75
N ARG A 113 0.34 -19.65 17.87
CA ARG A 113 -0.03 -21.02 18.24
C ARG A 113 0.95 -22.09 17.75
N PHE A 114 1.77 -21.77 16.76
CA PHE A 114 2.59 -22.76 16.06
C PHE A 114 4.05 -22.32 15.92
N VAL A 115 4.98 -23.27 16.14
CA VAL A 115 6.44 -22.98 16.19
C VAL A 115 7.11 -23.17 14.82
N ASN A 116 6.72 -24.21 14.08
CA ASN A 116 7.45 -24.69 12.89
C ASN A 116 7.00 -24.07 11.56
N VAL A 117 6.17 -23.03 11.57
CA VAL A 117 5.71 -22.39 10.34
C VAL A 117 6.68 -21.30 9.90
N THR A 118 7.21 -21.46 8.69
CA THR A 118 8.15 -20.53 8.07
C THR A 118 7.45 -19.52 7.17
N GLU A 119 8.09 -18.37 6.96
CA GLU A 119 7.60 -17.34 6.04
C GLU A 119 7.48 -17.85 4.59
N LYS A 120 8.38 -18.76 4.17
CA LYS A 120 8.36 -19.36 2.84
C LYS A 120 7.08 -20.15 2.59
N GLN A 121 6.64 -20.94 3.58
CA GLN A 121 5.39 -21.71 3.49
C GLN A 121 4.17 -20.78 3.38
N VAL A 122 4.12 -19.71 4.17
CA VAL A 122 3.04 -18.71 4.11
C VAL A 122 3.04 -17.95 2.78
N THR A 123 4.21 -17.61 2.27
CA THR A 123 4.37 -16.92 0.98
C THR A 123 3.88 -17.79 -0.17
N LEU A 124 4.27 -19.08 -0.17
CA LEU A 124 3.80 -20.04 -1.16
C LEU A 124 2.27 -20.17 -1.14
N PHE A 125 1.67 -20.27 0.05
CA PHE A 125 0.22 -20.31 0.20
C PHE A 125 -0.47 -19.04 -0.36
N ILE A 126 -0.02 -17.85 0.04
CA ILE A 126 -0.64 -16.58 -0.38
C ILE A 126 -0.46 -16.34 -1.88
N SER A 127 0.64 -16.84 -2.47
CA SER A 127 0.85 -16.79 -3.92
C SER A 127 -0.20 -17.59 -4.70
N GLY A 128 -0.79 -18.63 -4.09
CA GLY A 128 -1.85 -19.44 -4.67
C GLY A 128 -3.27 -18.91 -4.44
N CYS A 129 -3.47 -18.03 -3.45
CA CYS A 129 -4.79 -17.55 -3.03
C CYS A 129 -5.51 -16.70 -4.11
N GLU A 130 -6.69 -17.15 -4.53
CA GLU A 130 -7.49 -16.48 -5.58
C GLU A 130 -7.95 -15.08 -5.19
N GLU A 131 -8.37 -14.87 -3.93
CA GLU A 131 -8.81 -13.56 -3.45
C GLU A 131 -7.67 -12.53 -3.44
N CYS A 132 -6.49 -12.96 -2.99
CA CYS A 132 -5.28 -12.12 -3.03
C CYS A 132 -4.85 -11.83 -4.48
N LYS A 133 -4.95 -12.81 -5.38
CA LYS A 133 -4.67 -12.62 -6.82
C LYS A 133 -5.64 -11.63 -7.44
N ARG A 134 -6.95 -11.74 -7.17
CA ARG A 134 -7.98 -10.83 -7.67
C ARG A 134 -7.72 -9.39 -7.24
N LYS A 135 -7.40 -9.16 -5.94
CA LYS A 135 -7.05 -7.83 -5.41
C LYS A 135 -5.78 -7.25 -6.06
N ARG A 136 -4.79 -8.09 -6.40
CA ARG A 136 -3.54 -7.67 -7.08
C ARG A 136 -3.71 -7.46 -8.59
N SER A 137 -4.61 -8.20 -9.22
CA SER A 137 -4.90 -8.15 -10.66
C SER A 137 -5.83 -7.02 -11.04
N MET A 138 -6.44 -6.32 -10.06
CA MET A 138 -7.07 -5.05 -10.35
C MET A 138 -5.98 -4.11 -10.87
N PRO A 139 -6.09 -3.59 -12.11
CA PRO A 139 -5.17 -2.54 -12.53
C PRO A 139 -5.25 -1.45 -11.46
N LYS A 140 -4.10 -1.10 -10.88
CA LYS A 140 -4.00 0.16 -10.12
C LYS A 140 -4.51 1.20 -11.09
N SER A 141 -5.74 1.66 -10.88
CA SER A 141 -6.29 2.72 -11.70
C SER A 141 -5.21 3.79 -11.78
N ALA A 142 -4.86 4.19 -12.99
CA ALA A 142 -3.90 5.26 -13.24
C ALA A 142 -4.46 6.61 -12.78
N THR A 143 -5.09 6.66 -11.60
CA THR A 143 -5.52 7.84 -10.86
C THR A 143 -4.37 8.36 -10.00
N LYS A 144 -3.12 8.24 -10.45
CA LYS A 144 -2.19 9.31 -10.16
C LYS A 144 -2.45 10.30 -11.29
N LEU A 145 -3.29 11.30 -11.02
CA LEU A 145 -3.29 12.54 -11.80
C LEU A 145 -1.85 13.02 -11.78
N VAL A 146 -1.07 12.61 -12.78
CA VAL A 146 0.22 13.23 -13.03
C VAL A 146 -0.18 14.59 -13.57
N ILE A 147 -0.32 15.56 -12.66
CA ILE A 147 -0.28 16.97 -13.01
C ILE A 147 1.12 17.16 -13.58
N LYS A 148 1.30 16.87 -14.87
CA LYS A 148 2.50 17.30 -15.56
C LYS A 148 2.39 18.82 -15.56
N PRO A 149 3.27 19.54 -14.85
CA PRO A 149 3.27 20.99 -14.94
C PRO A 149 3.38 21.32 -16.43
N VAL A 150 2.50 22.21 -16.87
CA VAL A 150 2.54 22.72 -18.22
C VAL A 150 3.85 23.51 -18.31
N ILE A 151 4.90 22.95 -18.90
CA ILE A 151 6.19 23.65 -18.98
C ILE A 151 6.09 24.63 -20.16
N SER A 152 6.47 25.88 -19.93
CA SER A 152 6.76 26.85 -20.99
C SER A 152 8.27 27.02 -20.99
N ASN A 153 8.91 26.94 -22.14
CA ASN A 153 10.38 26.95 -22.26
C ASN A 153 10.93 28.32 -22.66
N ASP A 154 10.06 29.29 -22.98
CA ASP A 154 10.46 30.60 -23.45
C ASP A 154 9.42 31.68 -23.12
N PHE A 155 9.85 32.94 -23.16
CA PHE A 155 9.02 34.13 -23.03
C PHE A 155 7.96 34.18 -24.14
N ASN A 156 6.73 34.48 -23.77
CA ASN A 156 5.59 34.61 -24.70
C ASN A 156 5.24 33.31 -25.47
N ALA A 157 5.83 32.16 -25.11
CA ALA A 157 5.43 30.88 -25.68
C ALA A 157 4.01 30.47 -25.23
N ARG A 158 3.60 30.88 -24.02
CA ARG A 158 2.25 30.67 -23.51
C ARG A 158 1.80 31.83 -22.63
N GLY A 159 0.75 32.52 -23.04
CA GLY A 159 0.04 33.53 -22.24
C GLY A 159 -1.20 32.94 -21.60
N GLN A 160 -1.44 33.27 -20.33
CA GLN A 160 -2.66 32.93 -19.60
C GLN A 160 -3.48 34.20 -19.34
N VAL A 161 -4.76 34.16 -19.68
CA VAL A 161 -5.72 35.25 -19.46
C VAL A 161 -6.73 34.81 -18.43
N ASP A 162 -6.79 35.54 -17.32
CA ASP A 162 -7.78 35.36 -16.27
C ASP A 162 -8.60 36.63 -16.05
N LEU A 163 -9.82 36.46 -15.53
CA LEU A 163 -10.73 37.55 -15.19
C LEU A 163 -10.98 37.53 -13.69
N VAL A 164 -10.50 38.57 -13.02
CA VAL A 164 -10.74 38.78 -11.59
C VAL A 164 -12.01 39.61 -11.44
N ASP A 165 -12.97 39.06 -10.69
CA ASP A 165 -14.22 39.74 -10.37
C ASP A 165 -14.05 40.65 -9.15
N MET A 166 -14.22 41.95 -9.36
CA MET A 166 -14.14 43.00 -8.35
C MET A 166 -15.51 43.65 -8.08
N GLN A 167 -16.62 43.01 -8.47
CA GLN A 167 -17.97 43.57 -8.31
C GLN A 167 -18.34 43.89 -6.86
N LEU A 168 -17.74 43.21 -5.88
CA LEU A 168 -17.94 43.49 -4.44
C LEU A 168 -17.17 44.73 -3.95
N CYS A 169 -16.16 45.18 -4.69
CA CYS A 169 -15.35 46.35 -4.38
C CYS A 169 -14.92 47.06 -5.69
N PRO A 170 -15.88 47.66 -6.42
CA PRO A 170 -15.57 48.30 -7.70
C PRO A 170 -14.89 49.66 -7.49
N ASP A 171 -14.03 50.03 -8.44
CA ASP A 171 -13.45 51.37 -8.51
C ASP A 171 -14.13 52.15 -9.66
N GLY A 172 -15.10 52.99 -9.29
CA GLY A 172 -15.93 53.73 -10.23
C GLY A 172 -16.65 52.79 -11.22
N PRO A 173 -16.46 52.94 -12.55
CA PRO A 173 -17.11 52.08 -13.52
C PRO A 173 -16.43 50.71 -13.67
N TYR A 174 -15.25 50.49 -13.09
CA TYR A 174 -14.46 49.28 -13.26
C TYR A 174 -14.83 48.24 -12.22
N LYS A 175 -15.29 47.08 -12.69
CA LYS A 175 -15.83 46.00 -11.86
C LYS A 175 -15.04 44.70 -12.01
N LEU A 176 -14.15 44.65 -12.98
CA LEU A 176 -13.42 43.45 -13.38
C LEU A 176 -11.96 43.84 -13.68
N ILE A 177 -11.05 42.88 -13.58
CA ILE A 177 -9.66 43.06 -13.99
C ILE A 177 -9.29 41.89 -14.91
N VAL A 178 -8.75 42.20 -16.09
CA VAL A 178 -8.05 41.21 -16.92
C VAL A 178 -6.64 41.08 -16.40
N ASN A 179 -6.26 39.86 -16.07
CA ASN A 179 -4.88 39.50 -15.78
C ASN A 179 -4.32 38.71 -16.97
N TYR A 180 -3.36 39.31 -17.67
CA TYR A 180 -2.52 38.60 -18.62
C TYR A 180 -1.22 38.20 -17.94
N GLN A 181 -0.90 36.91 -17.93
CA GLN A 181 0.34 36.39 -17.37
C GLN A 181 1.12 35.60 -18.43
N ASP A 182 2.39 35.93 -18.64
CA ASP A 182 3.30 35.04 -19.35
C ASP A 182 3.63 33.83 -18.45
N HIS A 183 3.40 32.63 -18.99
CA HIS A 183 3.56 31.40 -18.24
C HIS A 183 5.02 31.13 -17.86
N PHE A 184 6.00 31.54 -18.68
CA PHE A 184 7.43 31.29 -18.39
C PHE A 184 7.98 32.26 -17.35
N THR A 185 7.96 33.56 -17.65
CA THR A 185 8.55 34.59 -16.77
C THR A 185 7.69 34.90 -15.55
N LYS A 186 6.41 34.49 -15.55
CA LYS A 186 5.39 34.90 -14.58
C LYS A 186 5.11 36.41 -14.59
N PHE A 187 5.58 37.13 -15.61
CA PHE A 187 5.29 38.54 -15.80
C PHE A 187 3.78 38.75 -16.00
N CYS A 188 3.20 39.67 -15.24
CA CYS A 188 1.76 39.91 -15.23
C CYS A 188 1.45 41.35 -15.66
N ILE A 189 0.42 41.52 -16.50
CA ILE A 189 -0.18 42.80 -16.81
C ILE A 189 -1.65 42.77 -16.40
N LEU A 190 -2.05 43.76 -15.63
CA LEU A 190 -3.42 43.95 -15.17
C LEU A 190 -4.08 45.10 -15.94
N ARG A 191 -5.28 44.87 -16.47
CA ARG A 191 -6.09 45.90 -17.13
C ARG A 191 -7.48 45.97 -16.51
N PRO A 192 -7.95 47.15 -16.09
CA PRO A 192 -9.28 47.29 -15.53
C PRO A 192 -10.34 47.19 -16.64
N LEU A 193 -11.47 46.57 -16.30
CA LEU A 193 -12.63 46.37 -17.18
C LEU A 193 -13.91 46.86 -16.53
N LYS A 194 -14.79 47.44 -17.33
CA LYS A 194 -16.14 47.87 -16.94
C LYS A 194 -17.14 46.73 -17.08
N THR A 195 -17.00 45.92 -18.12
CA THR A 195 -17.90 44.82 -18.45
C THR A 195 -17.13 43.53 -18.75
N LYS A 196 -17.83 42.39 -18.66
CA LYS A 196 -17.29 41.08 -19.05
C LYS A 196 -17.49 40.79 -20.54
N THR A 197 -17.60 41.83 -21.38
CA THR A 197 -17.84 41.63 -22.81
C THR A 197 -16.55 41.19 -23.50
N ALA A 198 -16.67 40.28 -24.49
CA ALA A 198 -15.52 39.78 -25.22
C ALA A 198 -14.77 40.89 -25.98
N CYS A 199 -15.52 41.87 -26.52
CA CYS A 199 -14.98 43.03 -27.22
C CYS A 199 -14.07 43.88 -26.32
N GLU A 200 -14.52 44.23 -25.11
CA GLU A 200 -13.71 45.03 -24.17
C GLU A 200 -12.43 44.29 -23.74
N VAL A 201 -12.55 42.98 -23.46
CA VAL A 201 -11.40 42.13 -23.13
C VAL A 201 -10.42 42.06 -24.30
N ALA A 202 -10.92 41.84 -25.51
CA ALA A 202 -10.10 41.75 -26.71
C ALA A 202 -9.34 43.06 -26.98
N TYR A 203 -9.97 44.22 -26.76
CA TYR A 203 -9.31 45.52 -26.91
C TYR A 203 -8.14 45.67 -25.92
N GLN A 204 -8.34 45.31 -24.65
CA GLN A 204 -7.28 45.35 -23.63
C GLN A 204 -6.15 44.35 -23.93
N LEU A 205 -6.48 43.16 -24.43
CA LEU A 205 -5.48 42.17 -24.84
C LEU A 205 -4.68 42.62 -26.06
N LEU A 206 -5.32 43.28 -27.02
CA LEU A 206 -4.65 43.82 -28.21
C LEU A 206 -3.58 44.85 -27.81
N GLU A 207 -3.88 45.76 -26.88
CA GLU A 207 -2.88 46.69 -26.34
C GLU A 207 -1.72 45.99 -25.64
N ILE A 208 -1.96 44.85 -24.99
CA ILE A 208 -0.89 44.06 -24.37
C ILE A 208 -0.03 43.41 -25.46
N PHE A 209 -0.65 42.86 -26.50
CA PHE A 209 0.04 42.20 -27.60
C PHE A 209 0.83 43.15 -28.48
N THR A 210 0.45 44.42 -28.59
CA THR A 210 1.28 45.42 -29.28
C THR A 210 2.55 45.78 -28.51
N ILE A 211 2.59 45.56 -27.20
CA ILE A 211 3.76 45.82 -26.35
C ILE A 211 4.67 44.58 -26.25
N LEU A 212 4.08 43.41 -25.94
CA LEU A 212 4.83 42.19 -25.67
C LEU A 212 4.97 41.25 -26.89
N GLY A 213 4.17 41.48 -27.92
CA GLY A 213 3.92 40.51 -28.98
C GLY A 213 2.78 39.54 -28.62
N VAL A 214 2.24 38.85 -29.63
CA VAL A 214 1.18 37.84 -29.45
C VAL A 214 1.80 36.53 -28.97
N PRO A 215 1.25 35.89 -27.91
CA PRO A 215 1.76 34.60 -27.47
C PRO A 215 1.45 33.50 -28.48
N VAL A 216 2.31 32.48 -28.54
CA VAL A 216 2.08 31.30 -29.40
C VAL A 216 0.85 30.52 -28.95
N ILE A 217 0.65 30.40 -27.63
CA ILE A 217 -0.51 29.74 -27.04
C ILE A 217 -1.20 30.71 -26.09
N LEU A 218 -2.44 31.08 -26.38
CA LEU A 218 -3.28 31.83 -25.45
C LEU A 218 -4.23 30.86 -24.73
N GLN A 219 -4.14 30.82 -23.41
CA GLN A 219 -5.00 30.00 -22.55
C GLN A 219 -5.88 30.92 -21.69
N SER A 220 -7.12 30.53 -21.43
CA SER A 220 -7.94 31.16 -20.41
C SER A 220 -8.68 30.10 -19.60
N ASP A 221 -8.87 30.38 -18.32
CA ASP A 221 -9.64 29.53 -17.41
C ASP A 221 -11.16 29.83 -17.48
N SER A 222 -11.54 30.87 -18.23
CA SER A 222 -12.93 31.10 -18.61
C SER A 222 -13.39 30.07 -19.65
N GLY A 223 -14.68 29.72 -19.62
CA GLY A 223 -15.25 28.67 -20.49
C GLY A 223 -14.90 28.86 -21.98
N ARG A 224 -14.71 27.74 -22.71
CA ARG A 224 -14.26 27.70 -24.12
C ARG A 224 -15.03 28.66 -25.04
N GLU A 225 -16.34 28.81 -24.82
CA GLU A 225 -17.20 29.70 -25.61
C GLU A 225 -16.82 31.17 -25.46
N PHE A 226 -16.39 31.59 -24.28
CA PHE A 226 -15.99 32.97 -24.02
C PHE A 226 -14.67 33.29 -24.69
N VAL A 227 -13.70 32.36 -24.63
CA VAL A 227 -12.41 32.48 -25.31
C VAL A 227 -12.58 32.56 -26.81
N ALA A 228 -13.45 31.73 -27.38
CA ALA A 228 -13.76 31.76 -28.81
C ALA A 228 -14.29 33.14 -29.25
N LYS A 229 -15.15 33.78 -28.43
CA LYS A 229 -15.63 35.14 -28.70
C LYS A 229 -14.50 36.18 -28.65
N ILE A 230 -13.62 36.11 -27.65
CA ILE A 230 -12.46 37.02 -27.56
C ILE A 230 -11.56 36.88 -28.78
N ILE A 231 -11.27 35.64 -29.19
CA ILE A 231 -10.46 35.34 -30.38
C ILE A 231 -11.11 35.91 -31.64
N GLN A 232 -12.44 35.76 -31.78
CA GLN A 232 -13.15 36.34 -32.92
C GLN A 232 -13.02 37.86 -32.96
N GLU A 233 -13.26 38.54 -31.83
CA GLU A 233 -13.09 39.99 -31.72
C GLU A 233 -11.65 40.44 -32.02
N LEU A 234 -10.64 39.68 -31.57
CA LEU A 234 -9.24 39.95 -31.88
C LEU A 234 -8.92 39.81 -33.38
N VAL A 235 -9.46 38.79 -34.05
CA VAL A 235 -9.27 38.59 -35.50
C VAL A 235 -9.98 39.69 -36.28
N ASP A 236 -11.17 40.09 -35.86
CA ASP A 236 -11.94 41.15 -36.51
C ASP A 236 -11.22 42.50 -36.38
N MET A 237 -10.58 42.76 -35.23
CA MET A 237 -9.75 43.96 -35.02
C MET A 237 -8.39 43.90 -35.74
N TRP A 238 -7.85 42.69 -35.97
CA TRP A 238 -6.51 42.49 -36.54
C TRP A 238 -6.55 41.62 -37.81
N SER A 239 -7.02 42.22 -38.90
CA SER A 239 -7.25 41.58 -40.21
C SER A 239 -6.05 40.87 -40.85
N GLY A 240 -4.82 41.11 -40.36
CA GLY A 240 -3.60 40.45 -40.82
C GLY A 240 -3.20 39.19 -40.03
N VAL A 241 -3.86 38.88 -38.91
CA VAL A 241 -3.47 37.79 -38.01
C VAL A 241 -4.31 36.54 -38.22
N LYS A 242 -3.63 35.40 -38.42
CA LYS A 242 -4.25 34.08 -38.49
C LYS A 242 -4.08 33.37 -37.15
N ILE A 243 -5.13 33.35 -36.33
CA ILE A 243 -5.14 32.58 -35.08
C ILE A 243 -5.51 31.13 -35.40
N VAL A 244 -4.54 30.21 -35.27
CA VAL A 244 -4.74 28.78 -35.50
C VAL A 244 -5.02 28.08 -34.17
N HIS A 245 -6.16 27.42 -34.06
CA HIS A 245 -6.53 26.65 -32.87
C HIS A 245 -5.78 25.31 -32.85
N GLY A 246 -4.90 25.11 -31.87
CA GLY A 246 -4.29 23.80 -31.63
C GLY A 246 -5.33 22.76 -31.20
N ARG A 247 -5.25 21.53 -31.72
CA ARG A 247 -6.12 20.43 -31.29
C ARG A 247 -5.89 20.11 -29.80
N ALA A 248 -6.96 19.82 -29.08
CA ALA A 248 -6.88 19.40 -27.68
C ALA A 248 -6.10 18.08 -27.55
N ARG A 249 -4.97 18.14 -26.84
CA ARG A 249 -4.17 17.01 -26.31
C ARG A 249 -3.72 15.96 -27.34
N TYR A 250 -2.64 16.26 -28.05
CA TYR A 250 -1.62 15.26 -28.42
C TYR A 250 -0.23 15.92 -28.40
N PRO A 251 0.60 15.69 -27.37
CA PRO A 251 1.97 16.24 -27.26
C PRO A 251 2.92 15.82 -28.40
N GLN A 252 2.50 14.86 -29.24
CA GLN A 252 3.30 14.34 -30.35
C GLN A 252 3.04 15.04 -31.69
N SER A 253 1.98 15.83 -31.84
CA SER A 253 1.64 16.46 -33.14
C SER A 253 2.06 17.93 -33.24
N GLN A 254 2.85 18.44 -32.29
CA GLN A 254 3.41 19.80 -32.27
C GLN A 254 4.95 19.75 -32.27
N GLY A 255 5.53 18.63 -32.69
CA GLY A 255 6.98 18.48 -32.87
C GLY A 255 7.38 18.99 -34.25
N SER A 256 7.37 20.31 -34.45
CA SER A 256 8.10 20.94 -35.54
C SER A 256 8.14 22.46 -35.39
N VAL A 257 8.72 22.96 -34.30
CA VAL A 257 9.42 24.24 -34.33
C VAL A 257 10.65 24.05 -33.43
N GLU A 258 11.79 23.86 -34.09
CA GLU A 258 13.13 23.96 -33.50
C GLU A 258 13.39 25.38 -32.98
#